data_AF-A0A645JAK9-F1
#
_entry.id   AF-A0A645JAK9-F1
#
_cell.length_a   1.000
_cell.length_b   1.000
_cell.length_c   1.000
_cell.angle_alpha   90.00
_cell.angle_beta   90.00
_cell.angle_gamma   90.00
#
_symmetry.space_group_name_H-M   'P 1'
#
loop_
_entity.id
_entity.type
_entity.pdbx_description
1 polymer ?
#
loop_
_entity_poly.entity_id
_entity_poly.type
_entity_poly.pdbx_seq_one_letter_code
_entity_poly.pdbx_strand_id
1 'polypeptide(L)'
;MASSCADKIILQEIVDSTVSCSHWKRKNKQCGVCVPCIIRQAALLKSQITERVPYELNPANALNLPKRRDDLFALINRIDRTDVERASHTVISNGPLPIDCLADFTDMYVRGIEEVKAYLIHLGIL
;
A
#
# COMPACT_ATOMS: atom_id res chain seq x y z
N MET A 1 8.57 2.09 -1.69
CA MET A 1 8.34 3.23 -0.77
C MET A 1 9.27 3.16 0.44
N ALA A 2 9.06 2.26 1.41
CA ALA A 2 9.89 2.19 2.62
C ALA A 2 11.35 1.73 2.35
N SER A 3 11.58 1.05 1.22
CA SER A 3 12.90 0.60 0.77
C SER A 3 13.88 1.74 0.49
N SER A 4 13.36 2.92 0.16
CA SER A 4 14.11 4.17 -0.09
C SER A 4 14.15 5.08 1.15
N CYS A 5 13.72 4.62 2.33
CA CYS A 5 13.80 5.43 3.56
C CYS A 5 15.26 5.75 3.88
N ALA A 6 15.54 7.03 4.13
CA ALA A 6 16.89 7.52 4.48
C ALA A 6 17.38 6.94 5.81
N ASP A 7 16.48 6.75 6.77
CA ASP A 7 16.78 6.18 8.09
C ASP A 7 15.95 4.92 8.36
N LYS A 8 16.45 3.79 7.84
CA LYS A 8 15.83 2.49 8.05
C LYS A 8 15.91 2.01 9.50
N ILE A 9 16.89 2.48 10.27
CA ILE A 9 17.07 2.07 11.66
C ILE A 9 15.93 2.64 12.49
N ILE A 10 15.71 3.96 12.43
CA ILE A 10 14.60 4.59 13.12
C ILE A 10 13.28 4.01 12.64
N LEU A 11 13.10 3.81 11.32
CA LEU A 11 11.87 3.22 10.80
C LEU A 11 11.58 1.83 11.39
N GLN A 12 12.60 0.97 11.54
CA GLN A 12 12.45 -0.35 12.17
C GLN A 12 12.10 -0.25 13.66
N GLU A 13 12.66 0.73 14.37
CA GLU A 13 12.38 0.95 15.80
C GLU A 13 10.95 1.44 16.05
N ILE A 14 10.44 2.31 15.17
CA ILE A 14 9.13 2.95 15.39
C ILE A 14 7.98 2.24 14.67
N VAL A 15 8.22 1.29 13.77
CA VAL A 15 7.19 0.72 12.89
C VAL A 15 5.96 0.27 13.69
N ASP A 16 6.17 -0.44 14.80
CA ASP A 16 5.12 -0.96 15.68
C ASP A 16 4.34 0.13 16.43
N SER A 17 4.83 1.36 16.48
CA SER A 17 4.17 2.51 17.12
C SER A 17 3.43 3.44 16.13
N THR A 18 3.47 3.13 14.84
CA THR A 18 2.86 3.95 13.78
C THR A 18 1.57 3.33 13.25
N VAL A 19 0.75 4.16 12.59
CA VAL A 19 -0.53 3.74 12.01
C VAL A 19 -0.73 4.33 10.62
N SER A 20 -1.21 3.51 9.69
CA SER A 20 -1.68 3.98 8.36
C SER A 20 -3.18 3.72 8.13
N CYS A 21 -3.80 2.89 8.97
CA CYS A 21 -5.19 2.46 8.79
C CYS A 21 -6.21 3.62 8.84
N SER A 22 -7.04 3.74 7.79
CA SER A 22 -8.14 4.73 7.72
C SER A 22 -9.28 4.46 8.72
N HIS A 23 -9.33 3.25 9.30
CA HIS A 23 -10.36 2.81 10.24
C HIS A 23 -9.88 2.73 11.69
N TRP A 24 -8.62 3.11 11.98
CA TRP A 24 -7.98 2.85 13.27
C TRP A 24 -8.73 3.44 14.46
N LYS A 25 -9.18 4.70 14.36
CA LYS A 25 -9.81 5.47 15.45
C LYS A 25 -10.98 4.75 16.11
N ARG A 26 -11.69 3.87 15.38
CA ARG A 26 -12.88 3.16 15.90
C ARG A 26 -12.54 1.91 16.70
N LYS A 27 -11.36 1.32 16.48
CA LYS A 27 -10.98 0.00 17.03
C LYS A 27 -9.63 -0.03 17.72
N ASN A 28 -8.88 1.07 17.68
CA ASN A 28 -7.52 1.17 18.17
C ASN A 28 -6.59 0.08 17.57
N LYS A 29 -6.89 -0.33 16.33
CA LYS A 29 -6.22 -1.46 15.64
C LYS A 29 -6.22 -1.25 14.14
N GLN A 30 -5.13 -1.67 13.47
CA GLN A 30 -5.06 -1.64 12.01
C GLN A 30 -5.94 -2.75 11.41
N CYS A 31 -6.82 -2.40 10.46
CA CYS A 31 -7.81 -3.35 9.94
C CYS A 31 -7.23 -4.40 8.99
N GLY A 32 -6.08 -4.10 8.37
CA GLY A 32 -5.33 -5.00 7.48
C GLY A 32 -5.79 -5.05 6.04
N VAL A 33 -6.97 -4.49 5.72
CA VAL A 33 -7.62 -4.68 4.41
C VAL A 33 -8.00 -3.39 3.70
N CYS A 34 -7.98 -2.25 4.40
CA CYS A 34 -8.18 -0.97 3.72
C CYS A 34 -6.96 -0.60 2.89
N VAL A 35 -7.17 0.23 1.84
CA VAL A 35 -6.11 0.69 0.92
C VAL A 35 -4.80 1.05 1.63
N PRO A 36 -4.77 1.93 2.67
CA PRO A 36 -3.52 2.30 3.29
C PRO A 36 -2.89 1.18 4.15
N CYS A 37 -3.65 0.22 4.67
CA CYS A 37 -3.08 -0.97 5.34
C CYS A 37 -2.37 -1.88 4.33
N ILE A 38 -2.96 -2.07 3.14
CA ILE A 38 -2.37 -2.93 2.11
C ILE A 38 -1.09 -2.29 1.56
N ILE A 39 -1.12 -0.98 1.26
CA ILE A 39 0.07 -0.24 0.83
C ILE A 39 1.18 -0.31 1.89
N ARG A 40 0.85 -0.14 3.18
CA ARG A 40 1.82 -0.28 4.28
C ARG A 40 2.45 -1.66 4.31
N GLN A 41 1.64 -2.72 4.34
CA GLN A 41 2.15 -4.10 4.41
C GLN A 41 3.02 -4.44 3.20
N ALA A 42 2.62 -3.98 2.00
CA ALA A 42 3.39 -4.14 0.78
C ALA A 42 4.75 -3.42 0.84
N ALA A 43 4.76 -2.16 1.27
CA ALA A 43 5.97 -1.38 1.44
C ALA A 43 6.91 -2.02 2.47
N LEU A 44 6.40 -2.47 3.63
CA LEU A 44 7.18 -3.14 4.67
C LEU A 44 7.76 -4.48 4.18
N LEU A 45 6.96 -5.29 3.48
CA LEU A 45 7.42 -6.53 2.86
C LEU A 45 8.59 -6.27 1.90
N LYS A 46 8.45 -5.30 0.99
CA LYS A 46 9.51 -4.94 0.03
C LYS A 46 10.78 -4.46 0.73
N SER A 47 10.64 -3.84 1.89
CA SER A 47 11.74 -3.26 2.68
C SER A 47 12.39 -4.24 3.65
N GLN A 48 11.85 -5.46 3.75
CA GLN A 48 12.27 -6.47 4.74
C GLN A 48 12.16 -5.95 6.18
N ILE A 49 11.18 -5.07 6.45
CA ILE A 49 10.89 -4.57 7.80
C ILE A 49 9.73 -5.39 8.36
N THR A 50 9.94 -5.98 9.53
CA THR A 50 8.91 -6.75 10.23
C THR A 50 8.15 -5.84 11.18
N GLU A 51 6.84 -5.73 10.96
CA GLU A 51 5.89 -5.17 11.94
C GLU A 51 5.31 -6.33 12.77
N ARG A 52 5.36 -6.21 14.09
CA ARG A 52 4.91 -7.23 15.05
C ARG A 52 3.49 -6.98 15.53
N VAL A 53 2.95 -5.78 15.31
CA VAL A 53 1.57 -5.44 15.68
C VAL A 53 0.58 -6.21 14.80
N PRO A 54 -0.34 -6.99 15.39
CA PRO A 54 -1.28 -7.77 14.60
C PRO A 54 -2.33 -6.89 13.94
N TYR A 55 -2.61 -7.14 12.67
CA TYR A 55 -3.77 -6.59 11.97
C TYR A 55 -5.05 -7.31 12.40
N GLU A 56 -6.21 -6.70 12.18
CA GLU A 56 -7.51 -7.33 12.45
C GLU A 56 -7.79 -8.49 11.49
N LEU A 57 -7.48 -8.30 10.20
CA LEU A 57 -7.81 -9.24 9.15
C LEU A 57 -6.69 -9.26 8.11
N ASN A 58 -6.27 -10.46 7.69
CA ASN A 58 -5.38 -10.64 6.55
C ASN A 58 -6.17 -10.41 5.24
N PRO A 59 -5.65 -9.70 4.23
CA PRO A 59 -6.32 -9.51 2.94
C PRO A 59 -6.83 -10.79 2.27
N ALA A 60 -6.10 -11.91 2.36
CA ALA A 60 -6.53 -13.19 1.79
C ALA A 60 -7.85 -13.68 2.42
N ASN A 61 -8.02 -13.48 3.72
CA ASN A 61 -9.25 -13.82 4.43
C ASN A 61 -10.42 -12.89 4.08
N ALA A 62 -10.14 -11.69 3.55
CA ALA A 62 -11.16 -10.71 3.20
C ALA A 62 -11.96 -11.07 1.95
N LEU A 63 -11.40 -11.88 1.04
CA LEU A 63 -12.05 -12.27 -0.23
C LEU A 63 -13.46 -12.84 -0.04
N ASN A 64 -13.66 -13.57 1.06
CA ASN A 64 -14.92 -14.21 1.42
C ASN A 64 -15.83 -13.34 2.30
N LEU A 65 -15.47 -12.08 2.56
CA LEU A 65 -16.20 -11.15 3.42
C LEU A 65 -16.71 -9.97 2.58
N PRO A 66 -17.98 -9.99 2.11
CA PRO A 66 -18.52 -8.99 1.19
C PRO A 66 -18.34 -7.53 1.65
N LYS A 67 -18.47 -7.26 2.95
CA LYS A 67 -18.33 -5.89 3.51
C LYS A 67 -16.88 -5.44 3.73
N ARG A 68 -15.90 -6.26 3.38
CA ARG A 68 -14.46 -6.05 3.72
C ARG A 68 -13.53 -6.21 2.52
N ARG A 69 -14.05 -6.61 1.36
CA ARG A 69 -13.26 -6.92 0.15
C ARG A 69 -13.19 -5.80 -0.88
N ASP A 70 -14.00 -4.76 -0.73
CA ASP A 70 -14.12 -3.70 -1.74
C ASP A 70 -12.80 -2.97 -1.99
N ASP A 71 -12.09 -2.59 -0.92
CA ASP A 71 -10.76 -1.95 -1.03
C ASP A 71 -9.72 -2.88 -1.67
N LEU A 72 -9.78 -4.18 -1.39
CA LEU A 72 -8.90 -5.18 -2.01
C LEU A 72 -9.18 -5.30 -3.51
N PHE A 73 -10.45 -5.41 -3.91
CA PHE A 73 -10.83 -5.46 -5.32
C PHE A 73 -10.52 -4.16 -6.06
N ALA A 74 -10.65 -3.00 -5.40
CA ALA A 74 -10.26 -1.73 -5.98
C ALA A 74 -8.75 -1.70 -6.30
N LEU A 75 -7.91 -2.26 -5.42
CA LEU A 75 -6.47 -2.39 -5.66
C LEU A 75 -6.15 -3.40 -6.77
N ILE A 76 -6.80 -4.57 -6.78
CA ILE A 76 -6.65 -5.56 -7.87
C ILE A 76 -7.01 -4.92 -9.21
N ASN A 77 -8.18 -4.27 -9.30
CA ASN A 77 -8.62 -3.59 -10.50
C ASN A 77 -7.66 -2.47 -10.94
N ARG A 78 -7.08 -1.75 -9.97
CA ARG A 78 -6.06 -0.73 -10.25
C ARG A 78 -4.78 -1.35 -10.80
N ILE A 79 -4.31 -2.45 -10.23
CA ILE A 79 -3.13 -3.18 -10.73
C ILE A 79 -3.37 -3.63 -12.17
N ASP A 80 -4.51 -4.28 -12.45
CA ASP A 80 -4.85 -4.77 -13.79
C ASP A 80 -4.94 -3.66 -14.84
N ARG A 81 -5.36 -2.46 -14.42
CA ARG A 81 -5.50 -1.28 -15.29
C ARG A 81 -4.28 -0.39 -15.32
N THR A 82 -3.22 -0.72 -14.58
CA THR A 82 -2.02 0.12 -14.56
C THR A 82 -1.28 -0.03 -15.88
N ASP A 83 -1.16 1.09 -16.58
CA ASP A 83 -0.35 1.26 -17.77
C ASP A 83 0.81 2.17 -17.41
N VAL A 84 2.03 1.61 -17.39
CA VAL A 84 3.25 2.32 -16.98
C VAL A 84 3.54 3.50 -17.92
N GLU A 85 3.26 3.34 -19.23
CA GLU A 85 3.47 4.40 -20.23
C GLU A 85 2.51 5.59 -20.00
N ARG A 86 1.35 5.33 -19.39
CA ARG A 86 0.33 6.35 -19.06
C ARG A 86 0.29 6.69 -17.57
N ALA A 87 1.29 6.29 -16.79
CA ALA A 87 1.31 6.51 -15.35
C ALA A 87 1.30 8.01 -14.99
N SER A 88 2.03 8.84 -15.74
CA SER A 88 2.07 10.30 -15.52
C SER A 88 0.70 10.96 -15.71
N HIS A 89 -0.09 10.50 -16.69
CA HIS A 89 -1.47 10.95 -16.89
C HIS A 89 -2.35 10.60 -15.69
N THR A 90 -2.17 9.39 -15.15
CA THR A 90 -2.87 8.97 -13.94
C THR A 90 -2.50 9.87 -12.76
N VAL A 91 -1.21 10.14 -12.54
CA VAL A 91 -0.75 11.02 -11.45
C VAL A 91 -1.40 12.41 -11.55
N ILE A 92 -1.32 13.07 -12.72
CA ILE A 92 -1.89 14.41 -12.93
C ILE A 92 -3.41 14.41 -12.78
N SER A 93 -4.09 13.32 -13.12
CA SER A 93 -5.55 13.23 -12.98
C SER A 93 -6.03 13.31 -11.51
N ASN A 94 -5.15 13.07 -10.53
CA ASN A 94 -5.48 13.14 -9.11
C ASN A 94 -5.35 14.56 -8.52
N GLY A 95 -4.81 15.51 -9.28
CA GLY A 95 -4.67 16.91 -8.85
C GLY A 95 -3.50 17.64 -9.48
N PRO A 96 -3.43 18.97 -9.32
CA PRO A 96 -2.32 19.76 -9.82
C PRO A 96 -1.01 19.36 -9.13
N LEU A 97 0.05 19.21 -9.94
CA LEU A 97 1.39 18.89 -9.49
C LEU A 97 2.39 19.80 -10.22
N PRO A 98 3.41 20.35 -9.54
CA PRO A 98 4.53 21.01 -10.21
C PRO A 98 5.18 20.09 -11.25
N ILE A 99 5.46 20.64 -12.43
CA ILE A 99 5.96 19.87 -13.58
C ILE A 99 7.32 19.22 -13.28
N ASP A 100 8.17 19.91 -12.52
CA ASP A 100 9.47 19.45 -12.08
C ASP A 100 9.41 18.23 -11.15
N CYS A 101 8.32 18.04 -10.41
CA CYS A 101 8.13 16.88 -9.55
C CYS A 101 7.42 15.70 -10.25
N LEU A 102 6.89 15.88 -11.46
CA LEU A 102 6.04 14.87 -12.12
C LEU A 102 6.72 13.52 -12.27
N ALA A 103 8.01 13.51 -12.63
CA ALA A 103 8.78 12.28 -12.79
C ALA A 103 8.87 11.50 -11.48
N ASP A 104 9.18 12.17 -10.37
CA ASP A 104 9.35 11.54 -9.04
C ASP A 104 8.04 10.94 -8.53
N PHE A 105 6.92 11.65 -8.70
CA PHE A 105 5.60 11.13 -8.31
C PHE A 105 5.15 9.99 -9.21
N THR A 106 5.49 10.03 -10.51
CA THR A 106 5.21 8.93 -11.44
C THR A 106 5.99 7.68 -11.06
N ASP A 107 7.29 7.81 -10.77
CA ASP A 107 8.12 6.71 -10.28
C ASP A 107 7.58 6.15 -8.95
N MET A 108 7.28 7.01 -7.98
CA MET A 108 6.71 6.61 -6.69
C MET A 108 5.40 5.84 -6.88
N TYR A 109 4.52 6.32 -7.77
CA TYR A 109 3.25 5.67 -8.08
C TYR A 109 3.46 4.27 -8.67
N VAL A 110 4.29 4.15 -9.72
CA VAL A 110 4.58 2.85 -10.37
C VAL A 110 5.20 1.87 -9.37
N ARG A 111 6.20 2.30 -8.59
CA ARG A 111 6.79 1.45 -7.55
C ARG A 111 5.78 1.02 -6.49
N GLY A 112 4.87 1.91 -6.09
CA GLY A 112 3.81 1.60 -5.15
C GLY A 112 2.87 0.51 -5.67
N ILE A 113 2.47 0.60 -6.94
CA ILE A 113 1.64 -0.44 -7.58
C ILE A 113 2.38 -1.79 -7.62
N GLU A 114 3.64 -1.80 -8.01
CA GLU A 114 4.45 -3.04 -8.06
C GLU A 114 4.66 -3.65 -6.67
N GLU A 115 4.86 -2.83 -5.63
CA GLU A 115 4.93 -3.30 -4.25
C GLU A 115 3.63 -3.98 -3.81
N VAL A 116 2.48 -3.36 -4.09
CA VAL A 116 1.17 -3.95 -3.76
C VAL A 116 0.94 -5.23 -4.54
N LYS A 117 1.25 -5.26 -5.85
CA LYS A 117 1.14 -6.46 -6.67
C LYS A 117 1.98 -7.61 -6.12
N ALA A 118 3.25 -7.36 -5.80
CA ALA A 118 4.13 -8.36 -5.21
C ALA A 118 3.60 -8.88 -3.85
N TYR A 119 3.02 -8.00 -3.04
CA TYR A 119 2.40 -8.38 -1.78
C TYR A 119 1.15 -9.26 -1.96
N LEU A 120 0.29 -8.96 -2.94
CA LEU A 120 -0.89 -9.78 -3.22
C LEU A 120 -0.51 -11.17 -3.78
N ILE A 121 0.55 -11.25 -4.60
CA ILE A 121 1.13 -12.53 -5.06
C ILE A 121 1.69 -13.32 -3.86
N HIS A 122 2.41 -12.65 -2.96
CA HIS A 122 2.93 -13.27 -1.74
C HIS A 122 1.82 -13.88 -0.86
N LEU A 123 0.63 -13.27 -0.85
CA LEU A 123 -0.54 -13.77 -0.16
C LEU A 123 -1.34 -14.84 -0.94
N GLY A 124 -0.97 -15.13 -2.20
CA GLY A 124 -1.69 -16.06 -3.07
C GLY A 124 -3.05 -15.54 -3.56
N ILE A 125 -3.21 -14.21 -3.65
CA ILE A 125 -4.46 -13.56 -4.11
C ILE A 125 -4.42 -13.32 -5.64
N LEU A 126 -3.25 -12.96 -6.17
CA LEU A 126 -2.95 -12.83 -7.60
C LEU A 126 -2.00 -13.96 -8.01
#